data_AF-A0A6V8CC00-F1
#
_entry.id   AF-A0A6V8CC00-F1
#
_cell.length_a   1.000
_cell.length_b   1.000
_cell.length_c   1.000
_cell.angle_alpha   90.00
_cell.angle_beta   90.00
_cell.angle_gamma   90.00
#
_symmetry.space_group_name_H-M   'P 1'
#
loop_
_entity.id
_entity.type
_entity.pdbx_description
1 polymer ?
#
loop_
_entity_poly.entity_id
_entity_poly.type
_entity_poly.pdbx_seq_one_letter_code
_entity_poly.pdbx_strand_id
1 'polypeptide(L)'
;MKTVDFFSFENLRLVYKNELSVAKAHVQAKKKPNNGNALSKEKRNKMVEYEIDCVHCGTLLSGNNYNTEHILDLNLGGSNTLDNKMLMCKICNSARAELKVSLLGNEPTIGAWNSIEAYVIWNFVTVDYGHARGANVPSVHREFLRLASGGRERERTGTRWFARASNTTLAVPSSGGANTPRPRPRDAPNRSRGLFSFDWRGWFRGSAQDRDRTRTAPSPAPQAAPRPTEEAQPAPDPVEEVPDITVAQLRSMIFEQIPAKGEIKQAQLGNQVKRSDPFDRSLRVLFLSLGRAKSTSMNTLLEDLLAGQASYRDDGTVRYWSRGATSDGPPEPPHQPANDTSGASTEKRQEIVKSLFIPHLSTTEFAAMSTLVGRIKYADPEKRSTKTITTEAGYPKSWGLMKILKDAFGSELEVQTDEEGKGEVRLKPSEPRPVKTSPMTTEGKHASAGNAFRDAVTPYLPEIGEACLLTKLSNAVQEQHDSELSLKRLGIELGFPKTWTARKMLEHAFQGSVEFDGSGSKTYIRRLE
;
A
#
# COMPACT_ATOMS: atom_id res chain seq x y z
N MET A 1 41.68 -30.66 -0.65
CA MET A 1 40.30 -30.26 -0.33
C MET A 1 39.82 -29.30 -1.41
N LYS A 2 38.74 -29.61 -2.14
CA LYS A 2 38.13 -28.64 -3.06
C LYS A 2 37.48 -27.55 -2.21
N THR A 3 37.95 -26.32 -2.32
CA THR A 3 37.28 -25.15 -1.76
C THR A 3 35.88 -25.06 -2.36
N VAL A 4 34.87 -25.29 -1.54
CA VAL A 4 33.47 -25.12 -1.94
C VAL A 4 33.25 -23.62 -2.11
N ASP A 5 33.02 -23.16 -3.33
CA ASP A 5 32.65 -21.78 -3.60
C ASP A 5 31.24 -21.54 -3.04
N PHE A 6 31.17 -20.87 -1.89
CA PHE A 6 29.92 -20.55 -1.20
C PHE A 6 28.92 -19.82 -2.11
N PHE A 7 29.40 -19.00 -3.04
CA PHE A 7 28.55 -18.21 -3.92
C PHE A 7 28.30 -18.88 -5.27
N SER A 8 28.67 -20.16 -5.44
CA SER A 8 28.26 -20.91 -6.62
C SER A 8 26.73 -20.93 -6.76
N PHE A 9 26.25 -20.96 -8.00
CA PHE A 9 24.80 -20.93 -8.26
C PHE A 9 24.07 -22.10 -7.59
N GLU A 10 24.68 -23.29 -7.58
CA GLU A 10 24.19 -24.48 -6.88
C GLU A 10 24.06 -24.26 -5.37
N ASN A 11 25.05 -23.62 -4.74
CA ASN A 11 24.98 -23.33 -3.31
C ASN A 11 23.94 -22.26 -3.01
N LEU A 12 23.82 -21.23 -3.85
CA LEU A 12 22.77 -20.22 -3.71
C LEU A 12 21.36 -20.81 -3.86
N ARG A 13 21.17 -21.80 -4.74
CA ARG A 13 19.91 -22.57 -4.82
C ARG A 13 19.57 -23.25 -3.48
N LEU A 14 20.56 -23.81 -2.80
CA LEU A 14 20.36 -24.45 -1.50
C LEU A 14 20.06 -23.42 -0.40
N VAL A 15 20.76 -22.29 -0.40
CA VAL A 15 20.55 -21.19 0.57
C VAL A 15 19.15 -20.61 0.44
N TYR A 16 18.68 -20.37 -0.79
CA TYR A 16 17.37 -19.75 -1.07
C TYR A 16 16.28 -20.76 -1.46
N LYS A 17 16.43 -22.03 -1.05
CA LYS A 17 15.50 -23.11 -1.43
C LYS A 17 14.04 -22.82 -1.06
N ASN A 18 13.81 -22.12 0.05
CA ASN A 18 12.47 -21.83 0.55
C ASN A 18 11.81 -20.77 -0.33
N GLU A 19 12.52 -19.69 -0.63
CA GLU A 19 12.09 -18.62 -1.52
C GLU A 19 11.83 -19.14 -2.94
N LEU A 20 12.71 -20.01 -3.44
CA LEU A 20 12.53 -20.68 -4.74
C LEU A 20 11.31 -21.61 -4.74
N SER A 21 11.07 -22.35 -3.65
CA SER A 21 9.88 -23.20 -3.53
C SER A 21 8.58 -22.38 -3.59
N VAL A 22 8.54 -21.25 -2.88
CA VAL A 22 7.40 -20.32 -2.91
C VAL A 22 7.17 -19.78 -4.33
N ALA A 23 8.23 -19.31 -4.99
CA ALA A 23 8.13 -18.79 -6.36
C ALA A 23 7.66 -19.86 -7.35
N LYS A 24 8.21 -21.08 -7.26
CA LYS A 24 7.84 -22.20 -8.12
C LYS A 24 6.37 -22.57 -7.95
N ALA A 25 5.92 -22.72 -6.71
CA ALA A 25 4.53 -23.04 -6.41
C ALA A 25 3.56 -21.96 -6.91
N HIS A 26 3.93 -20.68 -6.79
CA HIS A 26 3.10 -19.57 -7.26
C HIS A 26 2.94 -19.57 -8.79
N VAL A 27 4.06 -19.72 -9.51
CA VAL A 27 4.11 -19.72 -10.98
C VAL A 27 3.38 -20.95 -11.54
N GLN A 28 3.56 -22.13 -10.93
CA GLN A 28 2.83 -23.35 -11.32
C GLN A 28 1.32 -23.20 -11.14
N ALA A 29 0.89 -22.57 -10.04
CA ALA A 29 -0.52 -22.38 -9.74
C ALA A 29 -1.17 -21.21 -10.50
N LYS A 30 -0.41 -20.42 -11.28
CA LYS A 30 -0.88 -19.21 -11.99
C LYS A 30 -1.70 -18.27 -11.08
N LYS A 31 -1.28 -18.11 -9.83
CA LYS A 31 -2.02 -17.32 -8.84
C LYS A 31 -1.95 -15.84 -9.18
N LYS A 32 -3.04 -15.11 -8.93
CA LYS A 32 -3.03 -13.64 -8.98
C LYS A 32 -2.06 -13.09 -7.91
N PRO A 33 -1.37 -11.97 -8.19
CA PRO A 33 -0.49 -11.34 -7.22
C PRO A 33 -1.30 -10.90 -5.98
N ASN A 34 -0.70 -11.07 -4.80
CA ASN A 34 -1.28 -10.56 -3.56
C ASN A 34 -1.32 -9.03 -3.57
N ASN A 35 -2.29 -8.42 -2.88
CA ASN A 35 -2.31 -6.97 -2.68
C ASN A 35 -1.15 -6.54 -1.77
N GLY A 36 -0.34 -5.60 -2.26
CA GLY A 36 0.78 -5.01 -1.53
C GLY A 36 0.35 -3.81 -0.69
N ASN A 37 0.96 -3.65 0.50
CA ASN A 37 0.85 -2.43 1.29
C ASN A 37 2.25 -1.86 1.47
N ALA A 38 2.39 -0.54 1.39
CA ALA A 38 3.66 0.11 1.72
C ALA A 38 4.04 -0.13 3.20
N LEU A 39 5.31 0.08 3.55
CA LEU A 39 5.70 0.20 4.97
C LEU A 39 4.93 1.35 5.63
N SER A 40 4.62 1.20 6.92
CA SER A 40 4.02 2.30 7.69
C SER A 40 4.96 3.50 7.71
N LYS A 41 4.40 4.72 7.78
CA LYS A 41 5.17 5.98 7.83
C LYS A 41 6.23 5.95 8.95
N GLU A 42 5.87 5.43 10.13
CA GLU A 42 6.79 5.30 11.27
C GLU A 42 8.01 4.42 10.95
N LYS A 43 7.81 3.29 10.27
CA LYS A 43 8.91 2.39 9.89
C LYS A 43 9.79 3.00 8.80
N ARG A 44 9.18 3.68 7.83
CA ARG A 44 9.92 4.42 6.81
C ARG A 44 10.76 5.54 7.42
N ASN A 45 10.19 6.31 8.34
CA ASN A 45 10.89 7.38 9.04
C ASN A 45 12.07 6.83 9.84
N LYS A 46 11.87 5.75 10.60
CA LYS A 46 12.95 5.05 11.30
C LYS A 46 14.06 4.60 10.35
N MET A 47 13.72 4.01 9.19
CA MET A 47 14.74 3.61 8.22
C MET A 47 15.50 4.81 7.62
N VAL A 48 14.86 5.97 7.44
CA VAL A 48 15.51 7.21 7.01
C VAL A 48 16.41 7.79 8.12
N GLU A 49 16.03 7.67 9.40
CA GLU A 49 16.86 8.09 10.55
C GLU A 49 18.21 7.35 10.62
N TYR A 50 18.30 6.14 10.06
CA TYR A 50 19.54 5.36 9.99
C TYR A 50 20.41 5.67 8.77
N GLU A 51 20.06 6.69 7.98
CA GLU A 51 20.82 7.13 6.81
C GLU A 51 21.20 5.98 5.87
N ILE A 52 20.22 5.13 5.56
CA ILE A 52 20.45 3.94 4.75
C ILE A 52 20.73 4.32 3.28
N ASP A 53 21.57 3.53 2.64
CA ASP A 53 21.94 3.63 1.24
C ASP A 53 21.16 2.62 0.39
N CYS A 54 20.92 2.97 -0.87
CA CYS A 54 20.42 2.01 -1.84
C CYS A 54 21.44 0.89 -2.07
N VAL A 55 21.03 -0.36 -1.84
CA VAL A 55 21.92 -1.53 -2.04
C VAL A 55 22.53 -1.60 -3.45
N HIS A 56 21.83 -1.10 -4.47
CA HIS A 56 22.23 -1.20 -5.88
C HIS A 56 23.07 -0.03 -6.42
N CYS A 57 23.03 1.15 -5.79
CA CYS A 57 23.81 2.29 -6.30
C CYS A 57 24.53 3.10 -5.21
N GLY A 58 24.34 2.77 -3.93
CA GLY A 58 24.96 3.49 -2.82
C GLY A 58 24.38 4.88 -2.54
N THR A 59 23.35 5.32 -3.27
CA THR A 59 22.68 6.60 -3.00
C THR A 59 22.01 6.59 -1.63
N LEU A 60 22.32 7.58 -0.80
CA LEU A 60 21.65 7.83 0.48
C LEU A 60 20.15 8.02 0.27
N LEU A 61 19.34 7.22 0.96
CA LEU A 61 17.89 7.27 0.89
C LEU A 61 17.36 8.30 1.89
N SER A 62 16.74 9.35 1.36
CA SER A 62 16.21 10.46 2.16
C SER A 62 15.00 11.09 1.48
N GLY A 63 14.16 11.76 2.29
CA GLY A 63 12.98 12.47 1.79
C GLY A 63 12.07 11.56 0.96
N ASN A 64 11.97 11.84 -0.34
CA ASN A 64 11.12 11.13 -1.31
C ASN A 64 11.94 10.54 -2.48
N ASN A 65 13.22 10.20 -2.30
CA ASN A 65 14.06 9.64 -3.36
C ASN A 65 14.02 8.09 -3.46
N TYR A 66 13.16 7.43 -2.68
CA TYR A 66 13.11 5.97 -2.54
C TYR A 66 11.69 5.40 -2.61
N ASN A 67 11.62 4.09 -2.80
CA ASN A 67 10.43 3.25 -2.74
C ASN A 67 10.60 2.15 -1.70
N THR A 68 9.47 1.64 -1.19
CA THR A 68 9.43 0.37 -0.48
C THR A 68 9.12 -0.72 -1.48
N GLU A 69 10.04 -1.66 -1.63
CA GLU A 69 9.95 -2.74 -2.61
C GLU A 69 9.93 -4.11 -1.93
N HIS A 70 9.37 -5.10 -2.63
CA HIS A 70 9.44 -6.49 -2.18
C HIS A 70 10.70 -7.17 -2.70
N ILE A 71 11.37 -7.98 -1.88
CA ILE A 71 12.60 -8.70 -2.28
C ILE A 71 12.23 -9.84 -3.23
N LEU A 72 11.26 -10.67 -2.84
CA LEU A 72 10.49 -11.50 -3.76
C LEU A 72 9.24 -10.74 -4.19
N ASP A 73 9.12 -10.48 -5.49
CA ASP A 73 7.97 -9.77 -6.05
C ASP A 73 6.64 -10.51 -5.78
N LEU A 74 5.55 -9.75 -5.59
CA LEU A 74 4.22 -10.31 -5.33
C LEU A 74 3.69 -11.16 -6.49
N ASN A 75 4.09 -10.87 -7.73
CA ASN A 75 3.77 -11.66 -8.92
C ASN A 75 4.61 -12.96 -9.05
N LEU A 76 5.54 -13.18 -8.12
CA LEU A 76 6.30 -14.41 -7.95
C LEU A 76 6.00 -15.05 -6.59
N GLY A 77 4.87 -14.75 -5.96
CA GLY A 77 4.47 -15.34 -4.68
C GLY A 77 5.06 -14.68 -3.45
N GLY A 78 5.70 -13.51 -3.60
CA GLY A 78 6.12 -12.67 -2.50
C GLY A 78 4.98 -12.41 -1.50
N SER A 79 5.32 -12.41 -0.22
CA SER A 79 4.39 -12.05 0.84
C SER A 79 4.54 -10.58 1.21
N ASN A 80 3.46 -9.98 1.72
CA ASN A 80 3.46 -8.59 2.17
C ASN A 80 3.96 -8.43 3.62
N THR A 81 4.97 -9.21 4.00
CA THR A 81 5.59 -9.18 5.34
C THR A 81 6.75 -8.19 5.38
N LEU A 82 7.27 -7.88 6.57
CA LEU A 82 8.44 -7.00 6.70
C LEU A 82 9.72 -7.66 6.19
N ASP A 83 9.87 -8.97 6.39
CA ASP A 83 11.06 -9.73 5.99
C ASP A 83 11.22 -9.83 4.47
N ASN A 84 10.14 -9.54 3.73
CA ASN A 84 10.15 -9.47 2.28
C ASN A 84 10.17 -8.02 1.76
N LYS A 85 10.49 -7.02 2.60
CA LYS A 85 10.54 -5.61 2.18
C LYS A 85 11.94 -5.04 2.28
N MET A 86 12.27 -4.17 1.33
CA MET A 86 13.50 -3.39 1.30
C MET A 86 13.21 -1.95 0.87
N LEU A 87 14.15 -1.04 1.12
CA LEU A 87 14.13 0.29 0.53
C LEU A 87 15.09 0.36 -0.66
N MET A 88 14.67 1.04 -1.71
CA MET A 88 15.43 1.15 -2.95
C MET A 88 15.24 2.54 -3.54
N CYS A 89 16.29 3.14 -4.11
CA CYS A 89 16.12 4.43 -4.78
C CYS A 89 15.20 4.28 -6.01
N LYS A 90 14.52 5.35 -6.38
CA LYS A 90 13.57 5.36 -7.51
C LYS A 90 14.20 4.87 -8.83
N ILE A 91 15.45 5.23 -9.09
CA ILE A 91 16.16 4.85 -10.32
C ILE A 91 16.41 3.34 -10.38
N CYS A 92 16.98 2.76 -9.31
CA CYS A 92 17.21 1.32 -9.25
C CYS A 92 15.90 0.53 -9.23
N ASN A 93 14.84 1.10 -8.66
CA ASN A 93 13.52 0.49 -8.69
C ASN A 93 12.97 0.38 -10.11
N SER A 94 13.01 1.48 -10.87
CA SER A 94 12.61 1.47 -12.28
C SER A 94 13.43 0.46 -13.10
N ALA A 95 14.75 0.45 -12.94
CA ALA A 95 15.62 -0.51 -13.62
C ALA A 95 15.30 -1.98 -13.26
N ARG A 96 14.96 -2.26 -11.98
CA ARG A 96 14.55 -3.59 -11.55
C ARG A 96 13.18 -4.00 -12.11
N ALA A 97 12.25 -3.06 -12.21
CA ALA A 97 10.95 -3.31 -12.83
C ALA A 97 11.11 -3.68 -14.32
N GLU A 98 11.96 -2.94 -15.04
CA GLU A 98 12.30 -3.25 -16.44
C GLU A 98 13.06 -4.57 -16.58
N LEU A 99 13.99 -4.87 -15.67
CA LEU A 99 14.72 -6.14 -15.63
C LEU A 99 13.76 -7.32 -15.53
N LYS A 100 12.76 -7.22 -14.65
CA LYS A 100 11.75 -8.26 -14.48
C LYS A 100 10.96 -8.48 -15.77
N VAL A 101 10.50 -7.41 -16.41
CA VAL A 101 9.75 -7.50 -17.67
C VAL A 101 10.62 -8.06 -18.79
N SER A 102 11.88 -7.63 -18.88
CA SER A 102 12.84 -8.11 -19.88
C SER A 102 13.15 -9.60 -19.74
N LEU A 103 13.31 -10.10 -18.51
CA LEU A 103 13.66 -11.50 -18.26
C LEU A 103 12.47 -12.44 -18.22
N LEU A 104 11.34 -12.00 -17.66
CA LEU A 104 10.22 -12.86 -17.28
C LEU A 104 8.92 -12.54 -18.03
N GLY A 105 8.85 -11.40 -18.71
CA GLY A 105 7.62 -10.87 -19.29
C GLY A 105 6.64 -10.33 -18.24
N ASN A 106 5.44 -9.98 -18.68
CA ASN A 106 4.37 -9.48 -17.80
C ASN A 106 3.73 -10.59 -16.97
N GLU A 107 3.71 -11.82 -17.50
CA GLU A 107 3.12 -12.99 -16.85
C GLU A 107 4.13 -14.15 -16.85
N PRO A 108 4.91 -14.32 -15.77
CA PRO A 108 5.90 -15.37 -15.66
C PRO A 108 5.23 -16.76 -15.71
N THR A 109 5.74 -17.65 -16.57
CA THR A 109 5.26 -19.03 -16.70
C THR A 109 6.31 -20.04 -16.27
N ILE A 110 5.89 -21.27 -15.98
CA ILE A 110 6.81 -22.34 -15.58
C ILE A 110 7.84 -22.69 -16.66
N GLY A 111 7.54 -22.41 -17.93
CA GLY A 111 8.48 -22.58 -19.05
C GLY A 111 9.71 -21.66 -18.93
N ALA A 112 9.57 -20.52 -18.25
CA ALA A 112 10.66 -19.58 -17.98
C ALA A 112 11.37 -19.82 -16.63
N TRP A 113 11.20 -21.02 -16.01
CA TRP A 113 11.68 -21.27 -14.64
C TRP A 113 13.16 -20.96 -14.42
N ASN A 114 14.04 -21.28 -15.38
CA ASN A 114 15.47 -21.00 -15.23
C ASN A 114 15.75 -19.48 -15.09
N SER A 115 15.03 -18.65 -15.85
CA SER A 115 15.13 -17.18 -15.74
C SER A 115 14.51 -16.67 -14.43
N ILE A 116 13.37 -17.24 -14.02
CA ILE A 116 12.71 -16.90 -12.74
C ILE A 116 13.63 -17.23 -11.57
N GLU A 117 14.20 -18.44 -11.55
CA GLU A 117 15.12 -18.91 -10.52
C GLU A 117 16.34 -18.00 -10.41
N ALA A 118 16.99 -17.69 -11.53
CA ALA A 118 18.14 -16.78 -11.56
C ALA A 118 17.76 -15.40 -11.03
N TYR A 119 16.62 -14.84 -11.45
CA TYR A 119 16.15 -13.54 -10.99
C TYR A 119 15.84 -13.52 -9.48
N VAL A 120 15.19 -14.57 -8.97
CA VAL A 120 14.89 -14.72 -7.52
C VAL A 120 16.18 -14.79 -6.72
N ILE A 121 17.14 -15.63 -7.12
CA ILE A 121 18.45 -15.74 -6.45
C ILE A 121 19.16 -14.39 -6.47
N TRP A 122 19.15 -13.69 -7.61
CA TRP A 122 19.79 -12.38 -7.75
C TRP A 122 19.19 -11.33 -6.80
N ASN A 123 17.86 -11.28 -6.68
CA ASN A 123 17.20 -10.36 -5.75
C ASN A 123 17.65 -10.61 -4.30
N PHE A 124 17.68 -11.87 -3.87
CA PHE A 124 18.02 -12.20 -2.49
C PHE A 124 19.51 -12.03 -2.20
N VAL A 125 20.40 -12.50 -3.08
CA VAL A 125 21.84 -12.41 -2.85
C VAL A 125 22.34 -10.97 -2.83
N THR A 126 21.75 -10.09 -3.66
CA THR A 126 22.12 -8.67 -3.68
C THR A 126 21.64 -7.93 -2.43
N VAL A 127 20.50 -8.30 -1.85
CA VAL A 127 20.00 -7.73 -0.60
C VAL A 127 20.80 -8.26 0.60
N ASP A 128 20.97 -9.58 0.69
CA ASP A 128 21.56 -10.21 1.86
C ASP A 128 23.07 -9.98 1.96
N TYR A 129 23.76 -9.87 0.81
CA TYR A 129 25.22 -9.79 0.76
C TYR A 129 25.75 -8.60 -0.08
N GLY A 130 24.88 -7.69 -0.51
CA GLY A 130 25.26 -6.51 -1.27
C GLY A 130 25.34 -6.77 -2.78
N HIS A 131 25.22 -5.72 -3.58
CA HIS A 131 25.02 -5.91 -5.03
C HIS A 131 26.20 -6.45 -5.80
N ALA A 132 27.44 -6.32 -5.31
CA ALA A 132 28.59 -6.99 -5.92
C ALA A 132 28.39 -8.52 -5.97
N ARG A 133 27.63 -9.10 -5.03
CA ARG A 133 27.30 -10.53 -5.03
C ARG A 133 26.28 -10.91 -6.09
N GLY A 134 25.63 -9.93 -6.72
CA GLY A 134 24.84 -10.13 -7.93
C GLY A 134 25.65 -10.73 -9.07
N ALA A 135 26.97 -10.47 -9.13
CA ALA A 135 27.86 -11.03 -10.15
C ALA A 135 27.90 -12.57 -10.17
N ASN A 136 27.50 -13.24 -9.08
CA ASN A 136 27.34 -14.70 -9.03
C ASN A 136 26.10 -15.21 -9.77
N VAL A 137 25.26 -14.30 -10.27
CA VAL A 137 24.19 -14.56 -11.24
C VAL A 137 24.44 -13.69 -12.49
N PRO A 138 25.43 -14.05 -13.34
CA PRO A 138 25.98 -13.12 -14.33
C PRO A 138 24.98 -12.65 -15.39
N SER A 139 24.01 -13.49 -15.77
CA SER A 139 22.99 -13.14 -16.76
C SER A 139 22.09 -12.00 -16.26
N VAL A 140 21.56 -12.15 -15.05
CA VAL A 140 20.65 -11.17 -14.43
C VAL A 140 21.39 -9.89 -14.07
N HIS A 141 22.60 -10.02 -13.50
CA HIS A 141 23.36 -8.86 -13.03
C HIS A 141 23.82 -7.94 -14.16
N ARG A 142 24.33 -8.51 -15.26
CA ARG A 142 24.71 -7.71 -16.42
C ARG A 142 23.51 -6.98 -17.03
N GLU A 143 22.36 -7.62 -17.11
CA GLU A 143 21.15 -6.97 -17.62
C GLU A 143 20.66 -5.86 -16.68
N PHE A 144 20.74 -6.06 -15.36
CA PHE A 144 20.46 -5.00 -14.40
C PHE A 144 21.39 -3.79 -14.60
N LEU A 145 22.70 -4.01 -14.75
CA LEU A 145 23.66 -2.94 -14.99
C LEU A 145 23.41 -2.24 -16.32
N ARG A 146 23.03 -2.98 -17.37
CA ARG A 146 22.64 -2.41 -18.67
C ARG A 146 21.50 -1.41 -18.51
N LEU A 147 20.45 -1.79 -17.78
CA LEU A 147 19.26 -0.98 -17.54
C LEU A 147 19.52 0.18 -16.57
N ALA A 148 20.26 -0.06 -15.49
CA ALA A 148 20.49 0.92 -14.44
C ALA A 148 21.56 1.95 -14.79
N SER A 149 22.57 1.58 -15.57
CA SER A 149 23.80 2.39 -15.75
C SER A 149 24.46 2.23 -17.13
N GLY A 150 23.74 1.72 -18.14
CA GLY A 150 24.30 1.50 -19.47
C GLY A 150 25.42 0.45 -19.49
N GLY A 151 25.43 -0.46 -18.51
CA GLY A 151 26.38 -1.58 -18.42
C GLY A 151 27.62 -1.30 -17.57
N ARG A 152 27.72 -0.12 -16.93
CA ARG A 152 28.86 0.24 -16.07
C ARG A 152 28.58 -0.10 -14.61
N GLU A 153 29.53 -0.74 -13.95
CA GLU A 153 29.55 -0.80 -12.49
C GLU A 153 29.65 0.63 -11.95
N ARG A 154 28.73 1.06 -11.09
CA ARG A 154 28.83 2.38 -10.45
C ARG A 154 29.77 2.29 -9.25
N GLU A 155 30.60 3.32 -9.07
CA GLU A 155 31.37 3.46 -7.83
C GLU A 155 30.41 3.56 -6.64
N ARG A 156 30.64 2.71 -5.64
CA ARG A 156 29.73 2.53 -4.50
C ARG A 156 30.32 3.18 -3.27
N THR A 157 29.76 4.33 -2.90
CA THR A 157 30.06 5.00 -1.63
C THR A 157 29.21 4.48 -0.47
N GLY A 158 28.11 3.80 -0.78
CA GLY A 158 27.15 3.33 0.22
C GLY A 158 27.64 2.09 0.98
N THR A 159 27.60 2.17 2.30
CA THR A 159 28.03 1.11 3.23
C THR A 159 26.90 0.61 4.12
N ARG A 160 25.72 1.24 4.07
CA ARG A 160 24.63 1.02 5.02
C ARG A 160 23.31 0.67 4.32
N TRP A 161 23.12 -0.55 3.84
CA TRP A 161 21.85 -0.94 3.23
C TRP A 161 21.06 -1.91 4.10
N PHE A 162 19.78 -2.09 3.77
CA PHE A 162 18.93 -3.09 4.38
C PHE A 162 19.37 -4.52 3.99
N ALA A 163 19.69 -5.37 4.96
CA ALA A 163 19.98 -6.79 4.75
C ALA A 163 19.12 -7.67 5.67
N ARG A 164 18.56 -8.77 5.15
CA ARG A 164 17.82 -9.75 5.98
C ARG A 164 18.74 -10.65 6.81
N ALA A 165 20.03 -10.67 6.50
CA ALA A 165 21.04 -11.60 7.02
C ALA A 165 21.28 -11.56 8.55
N SER A 166 20.46 -10.83 9.32
CA SER A 166 20.41 -10.92 10.78
C SER A 166 19.87 -12.24 11.32
N ASN A 167 19.00 -12.90 10.56
CA ASN A 167 18.22 -14.04 11.06
C ASN A 167 18.72 -15.38 10.52
N THR A 168 19.70 -15.37 9.62
CA THR A 168 20.31 -16.57 9.05
C THR A 168 21.63 -16.84 9.78
N THR A 169 21.55 -17.36 11.01
CA THR A 169 22.71 -18.03 11.62
C THR A 169 23.10 -19.19 10.72
N LEU A 170 24.21 -19.03 10.00
CA LEU A 170 24.86 -20.07 9.22
C LEU A 170 25.45 -21.13 10.16
N ALA A 171 24.61 -22.06 10.62
CA ALA A 171 25.09 -23.33 11.15
C ALA A 171 25.13 -24.33 9.99
N VAL A 172 26.27 -24.45 9.34
CA VAL A 172 26.60 -25.65 8.55
C VAL A 172 27.27 -26.61 9.55
N PRO A 173 26.70 -27.79 9.84
CA PRO A 173 27.39 -28.77 10.65
C PRO A 173 28.59 -29.28 9.84
N SER A 174 29.79 -28.87 10.25
CA SER A 174 31.01 -29.40 9.67
C SER A 174 31.23 -30.80 10.23
N SER A 175 31.03 -31.81 9.40
CA SER A 175 31.34 -33.20 9.71
C SER A 175 32.85 -33.41 9.72
N GLY A 176 33.43 -33.66 10.89
CA GLY A 176 34.76 -34.28 11.02
C GLY A 176 35.52 -33.96 12.31
N GLY A 177 35.50 -34.90 13.27
CA GLY A 177 36.68 -35.18 14.11
C GLY A 177 36.64 -34.86 15.61
N ALA A 178 36.10 -35.79 16.40
CA ALA A 178 36.55 -36.21 17.74
C ALA A 178 36.56 -35.20 18.91
N ASN A 179 35.44 -35.10 19.63
CA ASN A 179 35.30 -35.67 20.98
C ASN A 179 33.85 -35.47 21.45
N THR A 180 33.08 -36.55 21.39
CA THR A 180 31.72 -36.63 21.93
C THR A 180 31.76 -36.69 23.46
N PRO A 181 30.92 -35.90 24.13
CA PRO A 181 30.11 -36.43 25.22
C PRO A 181 28.73 -36.79 24.68
N ARG A 182 28.28 -37.97 25.09
CA ARG A 182 27.00 -38.64 24.78
C ARG A 182 25.78 -37.70 24.78
N PRO A 183 24.79 -37.89 23.88
CA PRO A 183 23.56 -37.12 23.89
C PRO A 183 22.70 -37.54 25.08
N ARG A 184 22.28 -36.57 25.90
CA ARG A 184 21.14 -36.76 26.82
C ARG A 184 19.83 -36.81 26.02
N PRO A 185 18.81 -37.51 26.53
CA PRO A 185 17.61 -37.82 25.77
C PRO A 185 16.85 -36.56 25.35
N ARG A 186 16.18 -36.69 24.21
CA ARG A 186 15.17 -35.79 23.66
C ARG A 186 14.20 -35.33 24.76
N ASP A 187 14.27 -34.06 25.12
CA ASP A 187 13.09 -33.34 25.61
C ASP A 187 12.53 -32.50 24.45
N ALA A 188 11.23 -32.65 24.25
CA ALA A 188 10.46 -32.09 23.15
C ALA A 188 10.73 -30.57 22.97
N PRO A 189 10.64 -30.04 21.73
CA PRO A 189 10.72 -28.60 21.53
C PRO A 189 9.51 -27.95 22.21
N ASN A 190 9.77 -27.36 23.37
CA ASN A 190 8.79 -26.61 24.13
C ASN A 190 8.38 -25.40 23.28
N ARG A 191 7.17 -25.48 22.72
CA ARG A 191 6.53 -24.41 21.96
C ARG A 191 6.07 -23.31 22.93
N SER A 192 6.97 -22.43 23.32
CA SER A 192 6.61 -21.12 23.87
C SER A 192 7.85 -20.22 24.03
N ARG A 193 8.29 -19.60 22.94
CA ARG A 193 9.05 -18.34 23.05
C ARG A 193 8.35 -17.25 22.27
N GLY A 194 8.08 -16.18 23.00
CA GLY A 194 7.20 -15.07 22.68
C GLY A 194 7.59 -14.29 21.43
N LEU A 195 6.55 -13.72 20.81
CA LEU A 195 6.53 -13.15 19.48
C LEU A 195 6.96 -11.67 19.40
N PHE A 196 7.64 -11.11 20.41
CA PHE A 196 7.93 -9.66 20.44
C PHE A 196 9.25 -9.25 21.12
N SER A 197 10.34 -9.97 20.85
CA SER A 197 11.69 -9.38 20.94
C SER A 197 12.24 -9.25 19.52
N PHE A 198 11.75 -8.27 18.76
CA PHE A 198 12.34 -7.92 17.46
C PHE A 198 13.58 -7.05 17.73
N ASP A 199 14.76 -7.64 17.65
CA ASP A 199 16.03 -6.92 17.72
C ASP A 199 16.29 -6.21 16.37
N TRP A 200 15.89 -4.94 16.29
CA TRP A 200 16.10 -4.10 15.09
C TRP A 200 17.58 -3.88 14.78
N ARG A 201 18.51 -4.09 15.74
CA ARG A 201 19.96 -4.08 15.46
C ARG A 201 20.36 -5.19 14.49
N GLY A 202 19.54 -6.25 14.39
CA GLY A 202 19.73 -7.30 13.40
C GLY A 202 19.70 -6.77 11.96
N TRP A 203 18.76 -5.88 11.62
CA TRP A 203 18.58 -5.36 10.25
C TRP A 203 19.82 -4.63 9.69
N PHE A 204 20.76 -4.23 10.58
CA PHE A 204 21.92 -3.40 10.25
C PHE A 204 23.26 -4.17 10.21
N ARG A 205 23.29 -5.47 10.55
CA ARG A 205 24.56 -6.24 10.62
C ARG A 205 25.23 -6.54 9.27
N GLY A 206 24.54 -6.36 8.14
CA GLY A 206 25.15 -6.56 6.80
C GLY A 206 26.36 -5.64 6.56
N SER A 207 26.28 -4.39 7.04
CA SER A 207 27.35 -3.39 6.91
C SER A 207 28.61 -3.70 7.74
N ALA A 208 28.45 -4.29 8.92
CA ALA A 208 29.56 -4.69 9.78
C ALA A 208 30.35 -5.87 9.19
N GLN A 209 29.66 -6.83 8.56
CA GLN A 209 30.30 -7.95 7.87
C GLN A 209 31.08 -7.55 6.62
N ASP A 210 30.73 -6.44 5.95
CA ASP A 210 31.44 -5.96 4.75
C ASP A 210 32.68 -5.11 5.11
N ARG A 211 32.63 -4.35 6.22
CA ARG A 211 33.81 -3.67 6.81
C ARG A 211 34.90 -4.65 7.26
N ASP A 212 34.51 -5.79 7.84
CA ASP A 212 35.49 -6.79 8.29
C ASP A 212 36.10 -7.62 7.13
N ARG A 213 35.38 -7.77 6.01
CA ARG A 213 35.80 -8.61 4.87
C ARG A 213 36.61 -7.87 3.80
N THR A 214 36.43 -6.56 3.66
CA THR A 214 37.30 -5.71 2.82
C THR A 214 38.68 -5.49 3.44
N ARG A 215 38.85 -5.84 4.73
CA ARG A 215 40.12 -5.80 5.44
C ARG A 215 40.98 -7.06 5.26
N THR A 216 40.47 -8.09 4.59
CA THR A 216 41.19 -9.32 4.23
C THR A 216 41.89 -9.21 2.87
N ALA A 217 42.86 -8.31 2.77
CA ALA A 217 43.99 -8.45 1.87
C ALA A 217 45.26 -8.12 2.67
N PRO A 218 46.25 -9.02 2.77
CA PRO A 218 47.34 -8.86 3.72
C PRO A 218 48.37 -7.86 3.20
N SER A 219 48.73 -6.91 4.05
CA SER A 219 50.08 -6.34 4.06
C SER A 219 50.60 -6.36 5.50
N PRO A 220 51.90 -6.62 5.69
CA PRO A 220 52.42 -7.27 6.89
C PRO A 220 52.39 -6.37 8.11
N ALA A 221 52.09 -6.99 9.24
CA ALA A 221 51.97 -6.36 10.56
C ALA A 221 53.30 -5.77 11.06
N PRO A 222 53.21 -4.85 12.03
CA PRO A 222 54.11 -4.89 13.17
C PRO A 222 53.31 -5.21 14.45
N GLN A 223 53.61 -6.40 14.96
CA GLN A 223 53.75 -6.84 16.36
C GLN A 223 52.73 -6.39 17.43
N ALA A 224 52.19 -7.42 18.08
CA ALA A 224 51.27 -7.36 19.20
C ALA A 224 51.90 -6.81 20.48
N ALA A 225 51.10 -6.08 21.26
CA ALA A 225 51.29 -5.93 22.70
C ALA A 225 50.40 -6.95 23.45
N PRO A 226 50.86 -7.51 24.59
CA PRO A 226 50.12 -8.55 25.31
C PRO A 226 48.88 -7.99 26.01
N ARG A 227 47.81 -8.80 26.06
CA ARG A 227 46.57 -8.53 26.81
C ARG A 227 46.78 -8.71 28.31
N PRO A 228 46.15 -7.89 29.18
CA PRO A 228 45.95 -8.22 30.58
C PRO A 228 44.80 -9.23 30.76
N THR A 229 44.97 -10.02 31.81
CA THR A 229 44.21 -11.18 32.26
C THR A 229 42.72 -10.93 32.51
N GLU A 230 41.91 -11.92 32.15
CA GLU A 230 40.46 -11.99 32.30
C GLU A 230 40.09 -12.26 33.77
N GLU A 231 39.52 -11.26 34.46
CA GLU A 231 38.82 -11.47 35.74
C GLU A 231 37.44 -12.08 35.48
N ALA A 232 37.15 -13.17 36.18
CA ALA A 232 35.89 -13.92 36.07
C ALA A 232 34.69 -13.07 36.52
N GLN A 233 33.69 -12.92 35.63
CA GLN A 233 32.38 -12.39 36.01
C GLN A 233 31.57 -13.45 36.78
N PRO A 234 30.83 -13.05 37.83
CA PRO A 234 30.00 -13.96 38.63
C PRO A 234 28.76 -14.42 37.87
N ALA A 235 28.24 -15.59 38.27
CA ALA A 235 27.08 -16.24 37.67
C ALA A 235 25.81 -15.36 37.71
N PRO A 236 24.93 -15.45 36.70
CA PRO A 236 23.67 -14.71 36.68
C PRO A 236 22.70 -15.25 37.74
N ASP A 237 22.07 -14.33 38.47
CA ASP A 237 21.04 -14.59 39.46
C ASP A 237 19.83 -15.35 38.88
N PRO A 238 19.10 -16.12 39.71
CA PRO A 238 17.93 -16.88 39.29
C PRO A 238 16.82 -15.94 38.78
N VAL A 239 16.21 -16.34 37.67
CA VAL A 239 15.09 -15.66 37.01
C VAL A 239 13.89 -15.61 37.96
N GLU A 240 13.55 -14.42 38.45
CA GLU A 240 12.31 -14.20 39.20
C GLU A 240 11.09 -14.49 38.30
N GLU A 241 10.19 -15.36 38.77
CA GLU A 241 8.90 -15.61 38.12
C GLU A 241 8.06 -14.34 38.16
N VAL A 242 7.69 -13.82 36.97
CA VAL A 242 6.85 -12.62 36.86
C VAL A 242 5.44 -12.95 37.35
N PRO A 243 4.91 -12.27 38.39
CA PRO A 243 3.60 -12.58 38.93
C PRO A 243 2.48 -12.27 37.92
N ASP A 244 1.51 -13.19 37.84
CA ASP A 244 0.31 -13.04 37.03
C ASP A 244 -0.58 -11.90 37.56
N ILE A 245 -1.00 -11.01 36.66
CA ILE A 245 -1.90 -9.91 37.00
C ILE A 245 -3.33 -10.43 37.14
N THR A 246 -4.07 -10.02 38.17
CA THR A 246 -5.49 -10.35 38.34
C THR A 246 -6.40 -9.39 37.55
N VAL A 247 -7.64 -9.81 37.30
CA VAL A 247 -8.66 -8.98 36.62
C VAL A 247 -8.88 -7.65 37.38
N ALA A 248 -8.89 -7.68 38.71
CA ALA A 248 -9.07 -6.49 39.54
C ALA A 248 -7.88 -5.52 39.45
N GLN A 249 -6.65 -6.05 39.46
CA GLN A 249 -5.44 -5.24 39.29
C GLN A 249 -5.37 -4.60 37.90
N LEU A 250 -5.69 -5.36 36.84
CA LEU A 250 -5.73 -4.81 35.49
C LEU A 250 -6.81 -3.72 35.36
N ARG A 251 -7.99 -3.94 35.95
CA ARG A 251 -9.07 -2.95 35.98
C ARG A 251 -8.64 -1.67 36.69
N SER A 252 -8.06 -1.75 37.89
CA SER A 252 -7.57 -0.57 38.62
C SER A 252 -6.52 0.20 37.82
N MET A 253 -5.53 -0.53 37.28
CA MET A 253 -4.46 0.05 36.48
C MET A 253 -5.01 0.79 35.26
N ILE A 254 -5.98 0.23 34.54
CA ILE A 254 -6.60 0.90 33.38
C ILE A 254 -7.45 2.09 33.82
N PHE A 255 -8.26 1.93 34.87
CA PHE A 255 -9.19 2.96 35.34
C PHE A 255 -8.45 4.19 35.87
N GLU A 256 -7.31 3.99 36.55
CA GLU A 256 -6.44 5.06 37.03
C GLU A 256 -5.89 5.93 35.89
N GLN A 257 -5.65 5.35 34.70
CA GLN A 257 -5.17 6.10 33.53
C GLN A 257 -6.28 6.88 32.81
N ILE A 258 -7.56 6.60 33.09
CA ILE A 258 -8.67 7.40 32.52
C ILE A 258 -8.76 8.71 33.33
N PRO A 259 -8.69 9.88 32.68
CA PRO A 259 -8.71 11.16 33.39
C PRO A 259 -10.02 11.35 34.15
N ALA A 260 -9.94 11.96 35.35
CA ALA A 260 -11.11 12.25 36.19
C ALA A 260 -12.09 13.25 35.53
N LYS A 261 -11.59 14.11 34.63
CA LYS A 261 -12.38 15.01 33.79
C LYS A 261 -11.87 14.93 32.35
N GLY A 262 -12.77 14.71 31.40
CA GLY A 262 -12.45 14.62 29.97
C GLY A 262 -12.33 13.19 29.45
N GLU A 263 -11.77 13.05 28.25
CA GLU A 263 -11.69 11.79 27.52
C GLU A 263 -10.23 11.43 27.20
N ILE A 264 -9.92 10.13 27.16
CA ILE A 264 -8.63 9.61 26.68
C ILE A 264 -8.81 8.71 25.47
N LYS A 265 -8.00 8.90 24.43
CA LYS A 265 -7.97 7.99 23.28
C LYS A 265 -7.50 6.60 23.71
N GLN A 266 -8.16 5.53 23.25
CA GLN A 266 -7.81 4.14 23.58
C GLN A 266 -6.35 3.79 23.28
N ALA A 267 -5.78 4.34 22.20
CA ALA A 267 -4.36 4.14 21.89
C ALA A 267 -3.43 4.81 22.92
N GLN A 268 -3.82 5.98 23.45
CA GLN A 268 -3.09 6.67 24.51
C GLN A 268 -3.24 5.94 25.85
N LEU A 269 -4.45 5.48 26.16
CA LEU A 269 -4.75 4.64 27.32
C LEU A 269 -3.88 3.38 27.34
N GLY A 270 -3.81 2.66 26.21
CA GLY A 270 -2.95 1.47 26.09
C GLY A 270 -1.46 1.77 26.29
N ASN A 271 -0.97 2.94 25.85
CA ASN A 271 0.42 3.35 26.06
C ASN A 271 0.70 3.76 27.51
N GLN A 272 -0.26 4.40 28.18
CA GLN A 272 -0.13 4.77 29.59
C GLN A 272 -0.14 3.54 30.49
N VAL A 273 -1.05 2.59 30.24
CA VAL A 273 -1.09 1.30 30.95
C VAL A 273 0.21 0.51 30.76
N LYS A 274 0.78 0.54 29.55
CA LYS A 274 2.07 -0.09 29.28
C LYS A 274 3.19 0.53 30.13
N ARG A 275 3.21 1.85 30.29
CA ARG A 275 4.21 2.55 31.10
C ARG A 275 4.02 2.38 32.61
N SER A 276 2.79 2.16 33.07
CA SER A 276 2.49 1.90 34.48
C SER A 276 2.72 0.46 34.90
N ASP A 277 2.80 -0.48 33.96
CA ASP A 277 3.14 -1.88 34.23
C ASP A 277 4.65 -2.01 34.50
N PRO A 278 5.09 -2.59 35.64
CA PRO A 278 6.52 -2.75 35.96
C PRO A 278 7.32 -3.55 34.94
N PHE A 279 6.64 -4.34 34.10
CA PHE A 279 7.24 -5.20 33.07
C PHE A 279 7.03 -4.67 31.64
N ASP A 280 6.57 -3.41 31.48
CA ASP A 280 6.28 -2.77 30.20
C ASP A 280 5.36 -3.63 29.29
N ARG A 281 4.43 -4.39 29.90
CA ARG A 281 3.52 -5.27 29.16
C ARG A 281 2.42 -4.45 28.49
N SER A 282 2.20 -4.69 27.20
CA SER A 282 1.08 -4.06 26.49
C SER A 282 -0.27 -4.54 27.04
N LEU A 283 -1.30 -3.70 26.91
CA LEU A 283 -2.69 -4.03 27.27
C LEU A 283 -3.14 -5.39 26.70
N ARG A 284 -2.72 -5.72 25.47
CA ARG A 284 -3.02 -7.02 24.84
C ARG A 284 -2.35 -8.20 25.56
N VAL A 285 -1.11 -8.03 26.00
CA VAL A 285 -0.37 -9.07 26.74
C VAL A 285 -1.02 -9.30 28.10
N LEU A 286 -1.44 -8.24 28.77
CA LEU A 286 -2.15 -8.31 30.07
C LEU A 286 -3.51 -9.02 29.96
N PHE A 287 -4.26 -8.82 28.86
CA PHE A 287 -5.48 -9.60 28.63
C PHE A 287 -5.22 -11.06 28.28
N LEU A 288 -4.11 -11.35 27.58
CA LEU A 288 -3.74 -12.73 27.26
C LEU A 288 -3.30 -13.51 28.51
N SER A 289 -2.61 -12.88 29.46
CA SER A 289 -2.28 -13.50 30.76
C SER A 289 -3.52 -13.79 31.60
N LEU A 290 -4.62 -13.06 31.38
CA LEU A 290 -5.94 -13.34 31.96
C LEU A 290 -6.75 -14.42 31.20
N GLY A 291 -6.12 -15.14 30.27
CA GLY A 291 -6.77 -16.22 29.52
C GLY A 291 -7.75 -15.75 28.43
N ARG A 292 -7.74 -14.46 28.06
CA ARG A 292 -8.62 -13.95 27.00
C ARG A 292 -8.13 -14.39 25.61
N ALA A 293 -9.05 -14.70 24.71
CA ALA A 293 -8.70 -15.15 23.37
C ALA A 293 -8.03 -14.04 22.53
N LYS A 294 -7.01 -14.41 21.73
CA LYS A 294 -6.34 -13.51 20.79
C LYS A 294 -7.25 -13.03 19.65
N SER A 295 -8.40 -13.68 19.43
CA SER A 295 -9.42 -13.27 18.46
C SER A 295 -10.33 -12.15 18.98
N THR A 296 -10.47 -11.98 20.30
CA THR A 296 -11.34 -10.94 20.88
C THR A 296 -10.76 -9.55 20.61
N SER A 297 -11.61 -8.62 20.17
CA SER A 297 -11.19 -7.25 19.88
C SER A 297 -10.81 -6.51 21.17
N MET A 298 -9.88 -5.53 21.08
CA MET A 298 -9.51 -4.72 22.25
C MET A 298 -10.70 -3.91 22.79
N ASN A 299 -11.61 -3.52 21.89
CA ASN A 299 -12.83 -2.81 22.22
C ASN A 299 -13.70 -3.63 23.16
N THR A 300 -14.01 -4.88 22.78
CA THR A 300 -14.80 -5.81 23.60
C THR A 300 -14.11 -6.11 24.94
N LEU A 301 -12.78 -6.29 24.95
CA LEU A 301 -12.06 -6.59 26.19
C LEU A 301 -12.11 -5.44 27.20
N LEU A 302 -12.01 -4.19 26.73
CA LEU A 302 -12.10 -3.01 27.59
C LEU A 302 -13.55 -2.73 28.02
N GLU A 303 -14.53 -2.93 27.13
CA GLU A 303 -15.96 -2.84 27.45
C GLU A 303 -16.32 -3.80 28.58
N ASP A 304 -15.95 -5.09 28.45
CA ASP A 304 -16.19 -6.10 29.48
C ASP A 304 -15.50 -5.77 30.81
N LEU A 305 -14.27 -5.26 30.75
CA LEU A 305 -13.48 -5.01 31.94
C LEU A 305 -13.93 -3.76 32.72
N LEU A 306 -14.34 -2.71 32.00
CA LEU A 306 -14.69 -1.40 32.56
C LEU A 306 -16.20 -1.16 32.63
N ALA A 307 -17.02 -2.18 32.35
CA ALA A 307 -18.47 -2.12 32.44
C ALA A 307 -18.91 -1.52 33.77
N GLY A 308 -19.73 -0.45 33.70
CA GLY A 308 -20.26 0.25 34.87
C GLY A 308 -19.29 1.24 35.55
N GLN A 309 -18.02 1.32 35.14
CA GLN A 309 -17.03 2.25 35.71
C GLN A 309 -16.59 3.32 34.71
N ALA A 310 -16.47 2.98 33.43
CA ALA A 310 -16.12 3.90 32.37
C ALA A 310 -17.13 3.85 31.23
N SER A 311 -17.34 4.99 30.57
CA SER A 311 -18.07 5.06 29.31
C SER A 311 -17.09 5.30 28.15
N TYR A 312 -17.55 5.05 26.94
CA TYR A 312 -16.75 5.28 25.74
C TYR A 312 -17.55 5.99 24.66
N ARG A 313 -16.83 6.71 23.79
CA ARG A 313 -17.35 7.37 22.60
C ARG A 313 -16.47 7.00 21.41
N ASP A 314 -17.10 6.67 20.28
CA ASP A 314 -16.41 6.39 19.04
C ASP A 314 -16.41 7.63 18.13
N ASP A 315 -15.24 8.07 17.69
CA ASP A 315 -15.05 9.11 16.67
C ASP A 315 -14.04 8.59 15.63
N GLY A 316 -14.51 8.28 14.43
CA GLY A 316 -13.64 7.63 13.47
C GLY A 316 -13.53 6.11 13.69
N THR A 317 -12.34 5.62 13.41
CA THR A 317 -11.83 4.33 13.90
C THR A 317 -11.18 4.48 15.28
N VAL A 318 -11.36 5.64 15.94
CA VAL A 318 -10.69 6.00 17.19
C VAL A 318 -11.73 5.99 18.30
N ARG A 319 -11.46 5.22 19.35
CA ARG A 319 -12.29 5.18 20.54
C ARG A 319 -11.71 6.05 21.64
N TYR A 320 -12.60 6.74 22.36
CA TYR A 320 -12.32 7.58 23.52
C TYR A 320 -12.99 6.98 24.75
N TRP A 321 -12.33 7.08 25.91
CA TRP A 321 -12.80 6.57 27.20
C TRP A 321 -12.91 7.71 28.22
N SER A 322 -13.97 7.71 29.03
CA SER A 322 -14.19 8.65 30.12
C SER A 322 -14.68 7.91 31.37
N ARG A 323 -14.42 8.44 32.57
CA ARG A 323 -14.96 7.85 33.79
C ARG A 323 -16.47 8.07 33.82
N GLY A 324 -17.24 6.99 34.01
CA GLY A 324 -18.68 7.09 34.19
C GLY A 324 -18.98 7.85 35.46
N ALA A 325 -20.00 8.72 35.45
CA ALA A 325 -20.47 9.38 36.65
C ALA A 325 -20.85 8.30 37.67
N THR A 326 -20.21 8.31 38.85
CA THR A 326 -20.64 7.51 39.99
C THR A 326 -22.10 7.84 40.30
N SER A 327 -22.93 6.81 40.32
CA SER A 327 -24.32 6.85 40.74
C SER A 327 -24.41 7.31 42.20
N ASP A 328 -24.65 8.60 42.44
CA ASP A 328 -25.14 9.15 43.71
C ASP A 328 -25.82 10.52 43.44
N GLY A 329 -26.94 10.49 42.72
CA GLY A 329 -27.82 11.64 42.50
C GLY A 329 -29.23 11.19 42.13
N PRO A 330 -30.29 11.87 42.61
CA PRO A 330 -31.67 11.36 42.60
C PRO A 330 -32.22 11.21 41.16
N PRO A 331 -33.23 10.34 40.97
CA PRO A 331 -33.67 9.95 39.63
C PRO A 331 -34.42 11.12 38.97
N GLU A 332 -33.87 11.65 37.88
CA GLU A 332 -34.60 12.53 36.96
C GLU A 332 -35.19 11.73 35.78
N PRO A 333 -36.30 12.22 35.19
CA PRO A 333 -37.39 11.41 34.67
C PRO A 333 -37.11 10.89 33.25
N PRO A 334 -37.98 10.01 32.70
CA PRO A 334 -37.72 9.36 31.42
C PRO A 334 -37.60 10.40 30.30
N HIS A 335 -36.53 10.29 29.51
CA HIS A 335 -36.33 11.09 28.32
C HIS A 335 -37.47 10.85 27.32
N GLN A 336 -38.46 11.74 27.34
CA GLN A 336 -39.16 12.18 26.14
C GLN A 336 -38.30 13.19 25.37
N PRO A 337 -38.48 13.27 24.04
CA PRO A 337 -37.47 13.77 23.11
C PRO A 337 -37.38 15.29 23.17
N ALA A 338 -36.15 15.80 23.28
CA ALA A 338 -35.89 17.24 23.18
C ALA A 338 -35.86 17.68 21.71
N ASN A 339 -36.75 18.61 21.40
CA ASN A 339 -36.98 19.30 20.14
C ASN A 339 -35.73 19.72 19.35
N ASP A 340 -35.74 19.37 18.06
CA ASP A 340 -35.61 20.28 16.92
C ASP A 340 -34.62 21.45 17.02
N THR A 341 -33.36 21.14 16.77
CA THR A 341 -32.48 22.02 15.98
C THR A 341 -31.50 21.24 15.08
N SER A 342 -31.58 19.91 15.04
CA SER A 342 -30.63 19.03 14.32
C SER A 342 -31.07 18.61 12.91
N GLY A 343 -32.36 18.77 12.56
CA GLY A 343 -32.91 18.42 11.23
C GLY A 343 -32.26 19.22 10.10
N ALA A 344 -32.16 20.54 10.27
CA ALA A 344 -31.55 21.44 9.29
C ALA A 344 -30.06 21.14 9.04
N SER A 345 -29.31 20.62 10.02
CA SER A 345 -27.91 20.24 9.84
C SER A 345 -27.73 18.90 9.10
N THR A 346 -28.70 18.00 9.24
CA THR A 346 -28.68 16.67 8.63
C THR A 346 -29.17 16.72 7.19
N GLU A 347 -30.28 17.41 6.94
CA GLU A 347 -30.79 17.60 5.58
C GLU A 347 -29.80 18.37 4.70
N LYS A 348 -29.18 19.42 5.26
CA LYS A 348 -28.16 20.21 4.55
C LYS A 348 -26.92 19.39 4.17
N ARG A 349 -26.41 18.52 5.07
CA ARG A 349 -25.28 17.65 4.70
C ARG A 349 -25.68 16.61 3.65
N GLN A 350 -26.90 16.08 3.73
CA GLN A 350 -27.42 15.13 2.76
C GLN A 350 -27.58 15.79 1.39
N GLU A 351 -28.12 17.01 1.32
CA GLU A 351 -28.27 17.78 0.10
C GLU A 351 -26.93 18.13 -0.55
N ILE A 352 -25.92 18.54 0.24
CA ILE A 352 -24.56 18.79 -0.27
C ILE A 352 -23.94 17.53 -0.87
N VAL A 353 -24.10 16.38 -0.20
CA VAL A 353 -23.59 15.11 -0.77
C VAL A 353 -24.42 14.67 -1.98
N LYS A 354 -25.74 14.86 -1.98
CA LYS A 354 -26.58 14.56 -3.14
C LYS A 354 -26.14 15.39 -4.35
N SER A 355 -25.97 16.70 -4.21
CA SER A 355 -25.57 17.58 -5.32
C SER A 355 -24.19 17.25 -5.87
N LEU A 356 -23.25 16.83 -5.01
CA LEU A 356 -21.92 16.39 -5.43
C LEU A 356 -21.94 15.06 -6.20
N PHE A 357 -22.79 14.12 -5.80
CA PHE A 357 -22.74 12.74 -6.31
C PHE A 357 -23.73 12.46 -7.45
N ILE A 358 -24.87 13.16 -7.51
CA ILE A 358 -25.89 13.02 -8.57
C ILE A 358 -25.27 13.13 -9.98
N PRO A 359 -24.41 14.12 -10.30
CA PRO A 359 -23.82 14.25 -11.64
C PRO A 359 -22.96 13.06 -12.08
N HIS A 360 -22.58 12.19 -11.13
CA HIS A 360 -21.67 11.08 -11.37
C HIS A 360 -22.32 9.70 -11.20
N LEU A 361 -23.58 9.67 -10.78
CA LEU A 361 -24.40 8.47 -10.64
C LEU A 361 -25.37 8.36 -11.82
N SER A 362 -25.54 7.14 -12.34
CA SER A 362 -26.51 6.86 -13.40
C SER A 362 -27.77 6.24 -12.81
N THR A 363 -28.90 6.41 -13.49
CA THR A 363 -30.15 5.69 -13.21
C THR A 363 -30.24 4.35 -13.95
N THR A 364 -29.38 4.13 -14.95
CA THR A 364 -29.41 2.93 -15.80
C THR A 364 -28.25 1.99 -15.52
N GLU A 365 -27.06 2.53 -15.22
CA GLU A 365 -25.82 1.76 -15.06
C GLU A 365 -25.27 1.85 -13.64
N PHE A 366 -24.71 0.75 -13.14
CA PHE A 366 -24.00 0.73 -11.87
C PHE A 366 -22.61 1.33 -12.02
N ALA A 367 -22.25 2.23 -11.10
CA ALA A 367 -20.92 2.81 -10.99
C ALA A 367 -20.16 2.14 -9.85
N ALA A 368 -18.99 1.57 -10.17
CA ALA A 368 -18.08 1.08 -9.15
C ALA A 368 -17.65 2.21 -8.19
N MET A 369 -17.58 1.89 -6.89
CA MET A 369 -17.26 2.89 -5.85
C MET A 369 -15.89 3.57 -6.07
N SER A 370 -14.91 2.84 -6.60
CA SER A 370 -13.59 3.37 -6.96
C SER A 370 -13.67 4.41 -8.08
N THR A 371 -14.51 4.17 -9.08
CA THR A 371 -14.79 5.10 -10.18
C THR A 371 -15.47 6.36 -9.68
N LEU A 372 -16.43 6.21 -8.77
CA LEU A 372 -17.14 7.33 -8.15
C LEU A 372 -16.20 8.22 -7.33
N VAL A 373 -15.31 7.63 -6.53
CA VAL A 373 -14.25 8.35 -5.80
C VAL A 373 -13.35 9.15 -6.76
N GLY A 374 -12.96 8.53 -7.88
CA GLY A 374 -12.17 9.20 -8.90
C GLY A 374 -12.91 10.41 -9.52
N ARG A 375 -14.15 10.20 -9.98
CA ARG A 375 -14.97 11.26 -10.61
C ARG A 375 -15.15 12.46 -9.69
N ILE A 376 -15.51 12.23 -8.43
CA ILE A 376 -15.72 13.30 -7.45
C ILE A 376 -14.41 14.06 -7.18
N LYS A 377 -13.30 13.35 -7.02
CA LYS A 377 -11.99 14.00 -6.79
C LYS A 377 -11.58 14.90 -7.96
N TYR A 378 -11.81 14.47 -9.20
CA TYR A 378 -11.41 15.24 -10.38
C TYR A 378 -12.41 16.32 -10.78
N ALA A 379 -13.66 16.25 -10.29
CA ALA A 379 -14.65 17.31 -10.43
C ALA A 379 -14.44 18.44 -9.41
N ASP A 380 -13.75 18.19 -8.29
CA ASP A 380 -13.38 19.22 -7.33
C ASP A 380 -12.21 20.08 -7.85
N PRO A 381 -12.35 21.42 -7.93
CA PRO A 381 -11.29 22.32 -8.44
C PRO A 381 -9.96 22.18 -7.69
N GLU A 382 -10.02 21.92 -6.38
CA GLU A 382 -8.84 21.74 -5.52
C GLU A 382 -8.31 20.29 -5.52
N LYS A 383 -8.93 19.40 -6.30
CA LYS A 383 -8.60 17.97 -6.41
C LYS A 383 -8.58 17.26 -5.05
N ARG A 384 -9.40 17.73 -4.11
CA ARG A 384 -9.51 17.18 -2.76
C ARG A 384 -10.06 15.76 -2.81
N SER A 385 -9.66 14.96 -1.84
CA SER A 385 -10.17 13.59 -1.77
C SER A 385 -11.67 13.60 -1.49
N THR A 386 -12.41 12.63 -2.04
CA THR A 386 -13.84 12.42 -1.75
C THR A 386 -14.13 12.35 -0.24
N LYS A 387 -13.18 11.84 0.54
CA LYS A 387 -13.27 11.80 2.00
C LYS A 387 -13.20 13.20 2.63
N THR A 388 -12.34 14.07 2.11
CA THR A 388 -12.23 15.46 2.55
C THR A 388 -13.53 16.21 2.23
N ILE A 389 -14.01 16.10 1.00
CA ILE A 389 -15.22 16.79 0.52
C ILE A 389 -16.46 16.38 1.34
N THR A 390 -16.65 15.08 1.57
CA THR A 390 -17.78 14.58 2.37
C THR A 390 -17.67 14.95 3.85
N THR A 391 -16.44 15.11 4.39
CA THR A 391 -16.24 15.62 5.75
C THR A 391 -16.59 17.09 5.86
N GLU A 392 -16.20 17.90 4.87
CA GLU A 392 -16.55 19.32 4.80
C GLU A 392 -18.06 19.53 4.62
N ALA A 393 -18.74 18.59 3.95
CA ALA A 393 -20.19 18.54 3.89
C ALA A 393 -20.87 18.24 5.24
N GLY A 394 -20.11 17.87 6.28
CA GLY A 394 -20.63 17.62 7.63
C GLY A 394 -20.73 16.14 8.04
N TYR A 395 -20.18 15.21 7.24
CA TYR A 395 -20.14 13.80 7.63
C TYR A 395 -18.95 13.45 8.53
N PRO A 396 -19.10 12.50 9.47
CA PRO A 396 -17.99 12.05 10.31
C PRO A 396 -16.86 11.41 9.51
N LYS A 397 -15.61 11.71 9.85
CA LYS A 397 -14.41 11.11 9.21
C LYS A 397 -14.33 9.57 9.35
N SER A 398 -15.10 8.99 10.30
CA SER A 398 -15.33 7.54 10.47
C SER A 398 -16.07 6.90 9.34
N TRP A 399 -16.99 7.64 8.73
CA TRP A 399 -17.95 7.02 7.83
C TRP A 399 -17.26 6.67 6.52
N GLY A 400 -17.37 5.39 6.16
CA GLY A 400 -17.01 4.94 4.82
C GLY A 400 -17.99 5.52 3.80
N LEU A 401 -17.53 5.69 2.56
CA LEU A 401 -18.33 6.32 1.51
C LEU A 401 -19.69 5.63 1.29
N MET A 402 -19.74 4.29 1.34
CA MET A 402 -21.00 3.55 1.25
C MET A 402 -22.01 3.95 2.34
N LYS A 403 -21.53 4.17 3.58
CA LYS A 403 -22.39 4.59 4.70
C LYS A 403 -22.91 6.02 4.49
N ILE A 404 -22.04 6.91 4.00
CA ILE A 404 -22.39 8.30 3.66
C ILE A 404 -23.44 8.34 2.56
N LEU A 405 -23.26 7.54 1.49
CA LEU A 405 -24.22 7.49 0.39
C LEU A 405 -25.56 6.88 0.82
N LYS A 406 -25.56 5.87 1.68
CA LYS A 406 -26.80 5.32 2.25
C LYS A 406 -27.55 6.32 3.14
N ASP A 407 -26.84 7.16 3.88
CA ASP A 407 -27.46 8.24 4.66
C ASP A 407 -27.99 9.36 3.76
N ALA A 408 -27.20 9.78 2.77
CA ALA A 408 -27.56 10.85 1.85
C ALA A 408 -28.74 10.47 0.94
N PHE A 409 -28.72 9.29 0.34
CA PHE A 409 -29.69 8.88 -0.68
C PHE A 409 -30.76 7.91 -0.17
N GLY A 410 -30.54 7.24 0.96
CA GLY A 410 -31.52 6.33 1.55
C GLY A 410 -31.99 5.26 0.56
N SER A 411 -33.30 5.22 0.33
CA SER A 411 -33.97 4.30 -0.58
C SER A 411 -33.79 4.62 -2.07
N GLU A 412 -33.29 5.82 -2.41
CA GLU A 412 -33.03 6.27 -3.79
C GLU A 412 -31.76 5.64 -4.38
N LEU A 413 -30.92 5.01 -3.54
CA LEU A 413 -29.67 4.37 -3.99
C LEU A 413 -29.84 2.86 -4.08
N GLU A 414 -29.53 2.30 -5.24
CA GLU A 414 -29.34 0.87 -5.41
C GLU A 414 -27.87 0.51 -5.27
N VAL A 415 -27.61 -0.55 -4.50
CA VAL A 415 -26.27 -1.06 -4.25
C VAL A 415 -26.23 -2.53 -4.65
N GLN A 416 -25.30 -2.87 -5.53
CA GLN A 416 -24.96 -4.26 -5.83
C GLN A 416 -23.50 -4.53 -5.50
N THR A 417 -23.14 -5.80 -5.47
CA THR A 417 -21.75 -6.23 -5.29
C THR A 417 -21.31 -6.86 -6.61
N ASP A 418 -20.17 -6.41 -7.15
CA ASP A 418 -19.58 -7.01 -8.35
C ASP A 418 -19.12 -8.46 -8.09
N GLU A 419 -18.72 -9.16 -9.16
CA GLU A 419 -18.21 -10.54 -9.10
C GLU A 419 -16.95 -10.67 -8.20
N GLU A 420 -16.32 -9.56 -7.82
CA GLU A 420 -15.14 -9.47 -6.98
C GLU A 420 -15.46 -9.07 -5.52
N GLY A 421 -16.75 -8.91 -5.18
CA GLY A 421 -17.22 -8.55 -3.83
C GLY A 421 -17.05 -7.06 -3.49
N LYS A 422 -16.85 -6.17 -4.46
CA LYS A 422 -16.78 -4.71 -4.28
C LYS A 422 -18.13 -4.07 -4.63
N GLY A 423 -18.51 -3.05 -3.86
CA GLY A 423 -19.81 -2.39 -4.02
C GLY A 423 -19.86 -1.47 -5.25
N GLU A 424 -20.91 -1.64 -6.05
CA GLU A 424 -21.30 -0.72 -7.12
C GLU A 424 -22.64 -0.06 -6.78
N VAL A 425 -22.84 1.17 -7.24
CA VAL A 425 -24.01 1.98 -6.89
C VAL A 425 -24.65 2.65 -8.10
N ARG A 426 -25.98 2.75 -8.09
CA ARG A 426 -26.76 3.54 -9.06
C ARG A 426 -27.92 4.24 -8.35
N LEU A 427 -28.51 5.24 -9.00
CA LEU A 427 -29.76 5.83 -8.53
C LEU A 427 -30.93 4.94 -8.99
N LYS A 428 -31.92 4.75 -8.13
CA LYS A 428 -33.18 4.14 -8.54
C LYS A 428 -33.85 5.04 -9.57
N PRO A 429 -34.41 4.47 -10.64
CA PRO A 429 -35.32 5.22 -11.49
C PRO A 429 -36.51 5.65 -10.62
N SER A 430 -36.65 6.95 -10.37
CA SER A 430 -37.85 7.51 -9.77
C SER A 430 -39.05 7.12 -10.63
N GLU A 431 -40.11 6.58 -10.03
CA GLU A 431 -41.35 6.26 -10.75
C GLU A 431 -41.76 7.46 -11.63
N PRO A 432 -42.01 7.24 -12.93
CA PRO A 432 -42.22 8.36 -13.83
C PRO A 432 -43.58 8.99 -13.56
N ARG A 433 -43.59 10.29 -13.20
CA ARG A 433 -44.67 11.16 -13.67
C ARG A 433 -44.66 11.11 -15.20
N PRO A 434 -45.81 10.97 -15.86
CA PRO A 434 -45.88 10.61 -17.26
C PRO A 434 -45.48 11.81 -18.11
N VAL A 435 -44.28 11.76 -18.69
CA VAL A 435 -43.99 12.52 -19.90
C VAL A 435 -43.45 11.52 -20.92
N LYS A 436 -44.25 11.32 -21.97
CA LYS A 436 -43.92 10.51 -23.13
C LYS A 436 -42.68 11.07 -23.82
N THR A 437 -41.55 10.40 -23.68
CA THR A 437 -40.51 10.40 -24.73
C THR A 437 -39.83 9.04 -24.74
N SER A 438 -39.97 8.35 -25.87
CA SER A 438 -39.47 6.99 -26.12
C SER A 438 -37.95 6.85 -25.88
N PRO A 439 -37.46 5.66 -25.52
CA PRO A 439 -36.04 5.43 -25.30
C PRO A 439 -35.25 5.59 -26.61
N MET A 440 -34.26 6.51 -26.63
CA MET A 440 -33.35 6.68 -27.76
C MET A 440 -32.42 5.46 -27.88
N THR A 441 -32.39 4.90 -29.08
CA THR A 441 -31.47 3.83 -29.50
C THR A 441 -30.01 4.29 -29.37
N THR A 442 -29.06 3.35 -29.39
CA THR A 442 -27.61 3.61 -29.40
C THR A 442 -27.18 4.56 -30.52
N GLU A 443 -27.90 4.57 -31.64
CA GLU A 443 -27.71 5.53 -32.74
C GLU A 443 -28.14 6.95 -32.34
N GLY A 444 -29.23 7.09 -31.58
CA GLY A 444 -29.66 8.38 -31.05
C GLY A 444 -28.64 9.01 -30.10
N LYS A 445 -27.98 8.19 -29.24
CA LYS A 445 -26.91 8.68 -28.35
C LYS A 445 -25.72 9.23 -29.14
N HIS A 446 -25.30 8.55 -30.20
CA HIS A 446 -24.21 9.03 -31.06
C HIS A 446 -24.61 10.23 -31.92
N ALA A 447 -25.88 10.35 -32.32
CA ALA A 447 -26.38 11.52 -33.04
C ALA A 447 -26.39 12.77 -32.15
N SER A 448 -26.83 12.64 -30.89
CA SER A 448 -26.79 13.74 -29.91
C SER A 448 -25.36 14.15 -29.58
N ALA A 449 -24.46 13.18 -29.36
CA ALA A 449 -23.02 13.45 -29.18
C ALA A 449 -22.39 14.14 -30.40
N GLY A 450 -22.78 13.73 -31.61
CA GLY A 450 -22.33 14.32 -32.87
C GLY A 450 -22.74 15.78 -33.01
N ASN A 451 -23.98 16.14 -32.68
CA ASN A 451 -24.45 17.52 -32.76
C ASN A 451 -23.73 18.41 -31.74
N ALA A 452 -23.63 17.99 -30.48
CA ALA A 452 -22.94 18.77 -29.46
C ALA A 452 -21.44 18.96 -29.78
N PHE A 453 -20.80 17.92 -30.32
CA PHE A 453 -19.40 18.00 -30.75
C PHE A 453 -19.21 18.87 -31.99
N ARG A 454 -20.17 18.86 -32.93
CA ARG A 454 -20.18 19.76 -34.07
C ARG A 454 -20.24 21.22 -33.61
N ASP A 455 -21.16 21.55 -32.71
CA ASP A 455 -21.34 22.91 -32.21
C ASP A 455 -20.08 23.40 -31.48
N ALA A 456 -19.46 22.55 -30.67
CA ALA A 456 -18.24 22.88 -29.93
C ALA A 456 -17.01 23.06 -30.83
N VAL A 457 -16.91 22.33 -31.95
CA VAL A 457 -15.71 22.34 -32.80
C VAL A 457 -15.82 23.31 -33.99
N THR A 458 -17.04 23.61 -34.44
CA THR A 458 -17.29 24.49 -35.60
C THR A 458 -16.57 25.85 -35.53
N PRO A 459 -16.49 26.54 -34.37
CA PRO A 459 -15.79 27.83 -34.27
C PRO A 459 -14.29 27.75 -34.59
N TYR A 460 -13.69 26.55 -34.49
CA TYR A 460 -12.26 26.34 -34.67
C TYR A 460 -11.90 25.68 -36.01
N LEU A 461 -12.91 25.31 -36.81
CA LEU A 461 -12.67 24.78 -38.14
C LEU A 461 -12.09 25.84 -39.06
N PRO A 462 -11.22 25.45 -40.02
CA PRO A 462 -10.71 26.37 -41.02
C PRO A 462 -11.86 26.92 -41.89
N GLU A 463 -11.58 28.05 -42.56
CA GLU A 463 -12.50 28.59 -43.56
C GLU A 463 -12.77 27.57 -44.68
N ILE A 464 -13.89 27.74 -45.38
CA ILE A 464 -14.29 26.82 -46.46
C ILE A 464 -13.17 26.78 -47.52
N GLY A 465 -12.72 25.58 -47.87
CA GLY A 465 -11.63 25.34 -48.82
C GLY A 465 -10.22 25.33 -48.22
N GLU A 466 -10.02 25.84 -47.00
CA GLU A 466 -8.71 25.82 -46.34
C GLU A 466 -8.45 24.48 -45.63
N ALA A 467 -7.21 24.00 -45.71
CA ALA A 467 -6.77 22.78 -45.02
C ALA A 467 -5.91 23.14 -43.81
N CYS A 468 -6.26 22.61 -42.63
CA CYS A 468 -5.45 22.75 -41.43
C CYS A 468 -5.00 21.38 -40.89
N LEU A 469 -3.86 21.33 -40.20
CA LEU A 469 -3.42 20.11 -39.54
C LEU A 469 -4.38 19.77 -38.40
N LEU A 470 -4.78 18.49 -38.29
CA LEU A 470 -5.66 18.02 -37.22
C LEU A 470 -5.05 18.26 -35.83
N THR A 471 -3.71 18.23 -35.71
CA THR A 471 -3.00 18.60 -34.48
C THR A 471 -3.11 20.09 -34.17
N LYS A 472 -3.07 20.97 -35.19
CA LYS A 472 -3.31 22.41 -35.01
C LYS A 472 -4.75 22.68 -34.58
N LEU A 473 -5.73 22.02 -35.20
CA LEU A 473 -7.13 22.10 -34.78
C LEU A 473 -7.30 21.64 -33.32
N SER A 474 -6.68 20.51 -32.97
CA SER A 474 -6.74 20.01 -31.59
C SER A 474 -6.11 20.97 -30.58
N ASN A 475 -5.02 21.66 -30.94
CA ASN A 475 -4.40 22.65 -30.08
C ASN A 475 -5.27 23.91 -29.96
N ALA A 476 -5.86 24.38 -31.06
CA ALA A 476 -6.78 25.53 -31.04
C ALA A 476 -7.98 25.26 -30.12
N VAL A 477 -8.60 24.08 -30.25
CA VAL A 477 -9.67 23.64 -29.34
C VAL A 477 -9.17 23.57 -27.89
N GLN A 478 -7.96 23.07 -27.67
CA GLN A 478 -7.41 22.95 -26.32
C GLN A 478 -7.06 24.32 -25.68
N GLU A 479 -6.61 25.29 -26.47
CA GLU A 479 -6.21 26.62 -25.98
C GLU A 479 -7.40 27.56 -25.79
N GLN A 480 -8.47 27.40 -26.58
CA GLN A 480 -9.55 28.39 -26.69
C GLN A 480 -10.92 27.87 -26.23
N HIS A 481 -11.06 26.58 -25.90
CA HIS A 481 -12.28 26.04 -25.32
C HIS A 481 -12.18 26.07 -23.78
N ASP A 482 -13.27 26.43 -23.10
CA ASP A 482 -13.36 26.65 -21.64
C ASP A 482 -12.87 25.48 -20.77
N SER A 483 -12.73 24.30 -21.34
CA SER A 483 -12.36 23.06 -20.64
C SER A 483 -10.90 22.64 -20.81
N GLU A 484 -10.09 23.35 -21.59
CA GLU A 484 -8.67 23.02 -21.88
C GLU A 484 -8.44 21.56 -22.33
N LEU A 485 -9.45 20.96 -22.99
CA LEU A 485 -9.41 19.55 -23.39
C LEU A 485 -8.87 19.39 -24.81
N SER A 486 -8.00 18.40 -25.00
CA SER A 486 -7.70 17.92 -26.36
C SER A 486 -8.97 17.50 -27.09
N LEU A 487 -9.00 17.65 -28.41
CA LEU A 487 -10.16 17.36 -29.26
C LEU A 487 -10.76 15.95 -29.04
N LYS A 488 -9.90 14.94 -28.88
CA LYS A 488 -10.34 13.57 -28.56
C LYS A 488 -11.04 13.49 -27.21
N ARG A 489 -10.51 14.20 -26.22
CA ARG A 489 -11.06 14.18 -24.85
C ARG A 489 -12.40 14.90 -24.79
N LEU A 490 -12.53 16.03 -25.49
CA LEU A 490 -13.80 16.73 -25.67
C LEU A 490 -14.87 15.80 -26.26
N GLY A 491 -14.55 15.06 -27.33
CA GLY A 491 -15.50 14.11 -27.93
C GLY A 491 -15.96 13.01 -26.98
N ILE A 492 -15.06 12.47 -26.14
CA ILE A 492 -15.41 11.46 -25.14
C ILE A 492 -16.37 12.02 -24.09
N GLU A 493 -16.16 13.27 -23.66
CA GLU A 493 -17.01 13.91 -22.67
C GLU A 493 -18.39 14.27 -23.24
N LEU A 494 -18.46 14.57 -24.53
CA LEU A 494 -19.72 14.78 -25.26
C LEU A 494 -20.43 13.48 -25.65
N GLY A 495 -19.89 12.32 -25.27
CA GLY A 495 -20.59 11.02 -25.36
C GLY A 495 -20.08 10.08 -26.46
N PHE A 496 -18.98 10.41 -27.15
CA PHE A 496 -18.36 9.47 -28.08
C PHE A 496 -17.63 8.31 -27.35
N PRO A 497 -17.55 7.12 -27.98
CA PRO A 497 -16.78 6.00 -27.43
C PRO A 497 -15.29 6.32 -27.29
N LYS A 498 -14.66 5.89 -26.19
CA LYS A 498 -13.20 6.06 -25.94
C LYS A 498 -12.31 5.43 -27.01
N THR A 499 -12.82 4.42 -27.70
CA THR A 499 -12.12 3.70 -28.79
C THR A 499 -12.07 4.50 -30.08
N TRP A 500 -12.87 5.57 -30.22
CA TRP A 500 -12.87 6.39 -31.43
C TRP A 500 -11.68 7.36 -31.45
N THR A 501 -11.16 7.59 -32.65
CA THR A 501 -10.15 8.62 -32.92
C THR A 501 -10.84 9.97 -33.12
N ALA A 502 -10.11 11.07 -32.91
CA ALA A 502 -10.65 12.41 -33.17
C ALA A 502 -11.14 12.56 -34.62
N ARG A 503 -10.40 11.98 -35.57
CA ARG A 503 -10.83 11.87 -36.98
C ARG A 503 -12.20 11.21 -37.11
N LYS A 504 -12.40 10.03 -36.52
CA LYS A 504 -13.67 9.31 -36.59
C LYS A 504 -14.83 10.07 -35.94
N MET A 505 -14.57 10.80 -34.84
CA MET A 505 -15.56 11.66 -34.20
C MET A 505 -15.95 12.83 -35.10
N LEU A 506 -14.99 13.46 -35.77
CA LEU A 506 -15.23 14.53 -36.73
C LEU A 506 -15.97 14.04 -37.98
N GLU A 507 -15.56 12.91 -38.56
CA GLU A 507 -16.26 12.28 -39.69
C GLU A 507 -17.73 12.01 -39.35
N HIS A 508 -18.00 11.49 -38.14
CA HIS A 508 -19.36 11.24 -37.67
C HIS A 508 -20.13 12.53 -37.37
N ALA A 509 -19.49 13.53 -36.78
CA ALA A 509 -20.13 14.77 -36.40
C ALA A 509 -20.44 15.65 -37.61
N PHE A 510 -19.62 15.64 -38.66
CA PHE A 510 -19.76 16.54 -39.82
C PHE A 510 -20.25 15.85 -41.10
N GLN A 511 -20.40 14.52 -41.13
CA GLN A 511 -21.11 13.73 -42.15
C GLN A 511 -20.96 14.20 -43.61
N GLY A 512 -19.72 14.50 -44.05
CA GLY A 512 -19.43 14.94 -45.41
C GLY A 512 -19.13 16.43 -45.59
N SER A 513 -19.35 17.27 -44.58
CA SER A 513 -18.95 18.69 -44.58
C SER A 513 -17.46 18.90 -44.25
N VAL A 514 -16.69 17.83 -44.07
CA VAL A 514 -15.24 17.86 -43.87
C VAL A 514 -14.56 16.74 -44.63
N GLU A 515 -13.40 17.03 -45.20
CA GLU A 515 -12.53 16.10 -45.89
C GLU A 515 -11.22 15.92 -45.10
N PHE A 516 -10.67 14.70 -45.11
CA PHE A 516 -9.37 14.41 -44.49
C PHE A 516 -8.38 13.93 -45.53
N ASP A 517 -7.18 14.53 -45.51
CA ASP A 517 -6.03 14.07 -46.30
C ASP A 517 -4.87 13.65 -45.38
N GLY A 518 -4.06 12.70 -45.84
CA GLY A 518 -2.91 12.16 -45.12
C GLY A 518 -3.22 11.22 -43.95
N SER A 519 -2.17 10.83 -43.22
CA SER A 519 -2.25 9.86 -42.12
C SER A 519 -1.31 10.21 -40.96
N GLY A 520 -1.65 9.72 -39.76
CA GLY A 520 -0.85 9.90 -38.55
C GLY A 520 -0.72 11.36 -38.11
N SER A 521 0.52 11.83 -37.91
CA SER A 521 0.82 13.21 -37.49
C SER A 521 0.68 14.24 -38.63
N LYS A 522 0.47 13.78 -39.86
CA LYS A 522 0.28 14.61 -41.07
C LYS A 522 -1.14 14.49 -41.61
N THR A 523 -2.13 14.36 -40.73
CA THR A 523 -3.54 14.38 -41.12
C THR A 523 -4.02 15.83 -41.19
N TYR A 524 -4.53 16.23 -42.35
CA TYR A 524 -5.14 17.52 -42.61
C TYR A 524 -6.66 17.37 -42.63
N ILE A 525 -7.36 18.40 -42.18
CA ILE A 525 -8.81 18.54 -42.29
C ILE A 525 -9.13 19.77 -43.13
N ARG A 526 -10.04 19.62 -44.08
CA ARG A 526 -10.58 20.70 -44.90
C ARG A 526 -12.08 20.78 -44.69
N ARG A 527 -12.62 21.98 -44.52
CA ARG A 527 -14.07 22.19 -44.50
C ARG A 527 -14.61 22.26 -45.93
N LEU A 528 -15.63 21.47 -46.22
CA LEU A 528 -16.37 21.45 -47.48
C LEU A 528 -17.62 22.34 -47.35
N GLU A 529 -18.17 22.76 -48.49
CA GLU A 529 -19.40 23.58 -48.56
C GLU A 529 -20.63 22.88 -47.94
#